data_AF-A0A520G4D8-F1
#
_entry.id   AF-A0A520G4D8-F1
#
_cell.length_a   1.000
_cell.length_b   1.000
_cell.length_c   1.000
_cell.angle_alpha   90.00
_cell.angle_beta   90.00
_cell.angle_gamma   90.00
#
_symmetry.space_group_name_H-M   'P 1'
#
loop_
_entity.id
_entity.type
_entity.pdbx_description
1 polymer ?
#
loop_
_entity_poly.entity_id
_entity_poly.type
_entity_poly.pdbx_seq_one_letter_code
_entity_poly.pdbx_strand_id
1 'polypeptide(L)'
;MPSTTPMPAAQRIVQGCLFIVAAIALFGGTVQLLTGQPDTTPRLDNLHRFMGGVYFSTGVISGWAAMTIRRQGTLVYLIAFAVLMAAVGRLLSMSKVGLPEPHGIWLAYLARVTPASP
;
A
#
# COMPACT_ATOMS: atom_id res chain seq x y z
N MET A 1 -26.37 -12.46 -29.01
CA MET A 1 -25.14 -12.67 -28.21
C MET A 1 -24.93 -11.41 -27.36
N PRO A 2 -24.73 -11.49 -26.04
CA PRO A 2 -24.45 -10.30 -25.26
C PRO A 2 -23.11 -9.71 -25.71
N SER A 3 -23.13 -8.49 -26.21
CA SER A 3 -21.93 -7.72 -26.55
C SER A 3 -21.16 -7.44 -25.27
N THR A 4 -20.01 -8.10 -25.09
CA THR A 4 -19.11 -7.85 -23.97
C THR A 4 -18.55 -6.44 -24.09
N THR A 5 -19.17 -5.46 -23.45
CA THR A 5 -18.66 -4.09 -23.44
C THR A 5 -17.23 -4.12 -22.88
N PRO A 6 -16.23 -3.61 -23.64
CA PRO A 6 -14.86 -3.53 -23.18
C PRO A 6 -14.80 -2.74 -21.87
N MET A 7 -13.95 -3.17 -20.94
CA MET A 7 -13.78 -2.44 -19.68
C MET A 7 -13.15 -1.07 -19.98
N PRO A 8 -13.69 0.05 -19.43
CA PRO A 8 -13.09 1.36 -19.57
C PRO A 8 -11.62 1.40 -19.11
N ALA A 9 -10.77 2.15 -19.80
CA ALA A 9 -9.34 2.24 -19.51
C ALA A 9 -9.05 2.70 -18.07
N ALA A 10 -9.79 3.70 -17.57
CA ALA A 10 -9.65 4.18 -16.19
C ALA A 10 -9.91 3.05 -15.17
N GLN A 11 -10.92 2.23 -15.40
CA GLN A 11 -11.23 1.10 -14.52
C GLN A 11 -10.13 0.04 -14.56
N ARG A 12 -9.52 -0.22 -15.73
CA ARG A 12 -8.34 -1.09 -15.84
C ARG A 12 -7.13 -0.56 -15.07
N ILE A 13 -6.88 0.75 -15.13
CA ILE A 13 -5.80 1.40 -14.38
C ILE A 13 -6.04 1.22 -12.88
N VAL A 14 -7.24 1.53 -12.38
CA VAL A 14 -7.58 1.37 -10.97
C VAL A 14 -7.47 -0.10 -10.53
N GLN A 15 -7.88 -1.05 -11.37
CA GLN A 15 -7.70 -2.47 -11.13
C GLN A 15 -6.22 -2.83 -10.93
N GLY A 16 -5.34 -2.32 -11.79
CA GLY A 16 -3.89 -2.47 -11.66
C GLY A 16 -3.36 -1.87 -10.36
N CYS A 17 -3.78 -0.64 -10.01
CA CYS A 17 -3.39 0.00 -8.76
C CYS A 17 -3.82 -0.81 -7.53
N LEU A 18 -5.03 -1.34 -7.52
CA LEU A 18 -5.52 -2.18 -6.42
C LEU A 18 -4.70 -3.47 -6.26
N PHE A 19 -4.26 -4.09 -7.36
CA PHE A 19 -3.35 -5.24 -7.29
C PHE A 19 -1.97 -4.87 -6.75
N ILE A 20 -1.43 -3.70 -7.12
CA ILE A 20 -0.15 -3.21 -6.57
C ILE A 20 -0.29 -2.97 -5.07
N VAL A 21 -1.35 -2.30 -4.63
CA VAL A 21 -1.65 -2.08 -3.20
C VAL A 21 -1.80 -3.42 -2.48
N ALA A 22 -2.52 -4.36 -3.08
CA ALA A 22 -2.68 -5.71 -2.53
C ALA A 22 -1.33 -6.40 -2.32
N ALA A 23 -0.45 -6.39 -3.32
CA ALA A 23 0.86 -6.99 -3.22
C ALA A 23 1.69 -6.34 -2.09
N ILE A 24 1.81 -5.01 -2.09
CA ILE A 24 2.58 -4.27 -1.07
C ILE A 24 2.07 -4.59 0.34
N ALA A 25 0.75 -4.59 0.53
CA ALA A 25 0.15 -4.80 1.84
C ALA A 25 0.22 -6.27 2.30
N LEU A 26 0.10 -7.24 1.37
CA LEU A 26 0.29 -8.66 1.69
C LEU A 26 1.73 -8.96 2.08
N PHE A 27 2.71 -8.55 1.27
CA PHE A 27 4.12 -8.79 1.57
C PHE A 27 4.56 -7.98 2.80
N GLY A 28 4.27 -6.68 2.82
CA GLY A 28 4.64 -5.80 3.93
C GLY A 28 3.98 -6.19 5.25
N GLY A 29 2.68 -6.53 5.23
CA GLY A 29 1.95 -7.01 6.41
C GLY A 29 2.45 -8.36 6.92
N THR A 30 2.76 -9.29 6.02
CA THR A 30 3.36 -10.59 6.38
C THR A 30 4.71 -10.40 7.06
N VAL A 31 5.58 -9.54 6.50
CA VAL A 31 6.87 -9.24 7.12
C VAL A 31 6.67 -8.68 8.54
N GLN A 32 5.81 -7.66 8.72
CA GLN A 32 5.55 -7.08 10.04
C GLN A 32 4.98 -8.09 11.05
N LEU A 33 4.12 -9.02 10.59
CA LEU A 33 3.57 -10.09 11.43
C LEU A 33 4.66 -11.06 11.93
N LEU A 34 5.55 -11.46 11.02
CA LEU A 34 6.56 -12.48 11.31
C LEU A 34 7.74 -11.90 12.10
N THR A 35 8.27 -10.76 11.66
CA THR A 35 9.46 -10.15 12.28
C THR A 35 9.13 -9.43 13.58
N GLY A 36 7.94 -8.84 13.70
CA GLY A 36 7.65 -7.93 14.79
C GLY A 36 8.55 -6.69 14.74
N GLN A 37 8.58 -5.94 15.84
CA GLN A 37 9.43 -4.76 16.00
C GLN A 37 10.71 -5.12 16.78
N PRO A 38 11.92 -4.90 16.23
CA PRO A 38 13.17 -5.17 16.94
C PRO A 38 13.39 -4.18 18.09
N ASP A 39 14.08 -4.65 19.14
CA ASP A 39 14.58 -3.85 20.27
C ASP A 39 13.51 -2.96 20.94
N THR A 40 12.31 -3.52 21.15
CA THR A 40 11.20 -2.78 21.78
C THR A 40 10.54 -3.53 22.94
N THR A 41 9.64 -2.83 23.64
CA THR A 41 8.86 -3.42 24.74
C THR A 41 7.83 -4.44 24.22
N PRO A 42 7.49 -5.50 24.99
CA PRO A 42 6.48 -6.49 24.57
C PRO A 42 5.13 -5.89 24.19
N ARG A 43 4.72 -4.79 24.85
CA ARG A 43 3.48 -4.07 24.50
C ARG A 43 3.53 -3.48 23.09
N LEU A 44 4.67 -2.91 22.70
CA LEU A 44 4.83 -2.27 21.40
C LEU A 44 5.01 -3.32 20.28
N ASP A 45 5.69 -4.44 20.55
CA ASP A 45 5.78 -5.56 19.60
C ASP A 45 4.40 -6.15 19.29
N ASN A 46 3.57 -6.39 20.32
CA ASN A 46 2.20 -6.85 20.13
C ASN A 46 1.37 -5.91 19.24
N LEU A 47 1.49 -4.59 19.45
CA LEU A 47 0.80 -3.61 18.62
C LEU A 47 1.34 -3.60 17.18
N HIS A 48 2.65 -3.76 17.01
CA HIS A 48 3.28 -3.84 15.68
C HIS A 48 2.78 -5.06 14.90
N ARG A 49 2.75 -6.25 15.52
CA ARG A 49 2.22 -7.48 14.90
C ARG A 49 0.72 -7.36 14.60
N PHE A 50 -0.05 -6.76 15.50
CA PHE A 50 -1.46 -6.46 15.23
C PHE A 50 -1.62 -5.58 13.98
N MET A 51 -0.80 -4.53 13.86
CA MET A 51 -0.82 -3.66 12.69
C MET A 51 -0.39 -4.38 11.41
N GLY A 52 0.60 -5.29 11.49
CA GLY A 52 0.95 -6.20 10.40
C GLY A 52 -0.25 -7.01 9.91
N GLY A 53 -1.07 -7.54 10.84
CA GLY A 53 -2.32 -8.25 10.51
C GLY A 53 -3.37 -7.37 9.82
N VAL A 54 -3.52 -6.12 10.27
CA VAL A 54 -4.40 -5.14 9.63
C VAL A 54 -3.92 -4.80 8.21
N TYR A 55 -2.61 -4.64 7.99
CA TYR A 55 -2.07 -4.43 6.64
C TYR A 55 -2.25 -5.65 5.75
N PHE A 56 -1.99 -6.85 6.25
CA PHE A 56 -2.19 -8.08 5.49
C PHE A 56 -3.65 -8.23 5.03
N SER A 57 -4.61 -8.04 5.95
CA SER A 57 -6.05 -8.11 5.62
C SER A 57 -6.48 -7.02 4.64
N THR A 58 -5.93 -5.80 4.75
CA THR A 58 -6.12 -4.73 3.75
C THR A 58 -5.64 -5.16 2.36
N GLY A 59 -4.54 -5.90 2.29
CA GLY A 59 -4.04 -6.49 1.05
C GLY A 59 -5.02 -7.49 0.43
N VAL A 60 -5.59 -8.39 1.23
CA VAL A 60 -6.63 -9.33 0.79
C VAL A 60 -7.87 -8.60 0.26
N ILE A 61 -8.36 -7.58 1.00
CA ILE A 61 -9.52 -6.78 0.59
C ILE A 61 -9.25 -6.04 -0.72
N SER A 62 -8.06 -5.47 -0.87
CA SER A 62 -7.66 -4.77 -2.11
C SER A 62 -7.58 -5.72 -3.31
N GLY A 63 -7.03 -6.93 -3.11
CA GLY A 63 -6.98 -7.96 -4.15
C GLY A 63 -8.36 -8.43 -4.55
N TRP A 64 -9.25 -8.66 -3.58
CA TRP A 64 -10.64 -9.00 -3.84
C TRP A 64 -11.39 -7.89 -4.59
N ALA A 65 -11.21 -6.64 -4.19
CA ALA A 65 -11.79 -5.48 -4.87
C ALA A 65 -11.28 -5.35 -6.30
N ALA A 66 -9.99 -5.62 -6.55
CA ALA A 66 -9.41 -5.66 -7.90
C ALA A 66 -10.04 -6.76 -8.78
N MET A 67 -10.21 -7.97 -8.23
CA MET A 67 -10.85 -9.09 -8.94
C MET A 67 -12.32 -8.81 -9.25
N THR A 68 -13.03 -8.13 -8.35
CA THR A 68 -14.47 -7.88 -8.46
C THR A 68 -14.80 -6.45 -8.90
N ILE A 69 -13.84 -5.69 -9.45
CA ILE A 69 -13.96 -4.25 -9.68
C ILE A 69 -15.18 -3.82 -10.51
N ARG A 70 -15.70 -4.67 -11.39
CA ARG A 70 -16.93 -4.39 -12.16
C ARG A 70 -18.19 -4.31 -11.30
N ARG A 71 -18.14 -4.84 -10.08
CA ARG A 71 -19.24 -4.86 -9.11
C ARG A 71 -18.99 -3.93 -7.92
N GLN A 72 -17.78 -3.38 -7.79
CA GLN A 72 -17.37 -2.57 -6.66
C GLN A 72 -17.42 -1.08 -7.03
N GLY A 73 -18.43 -0.37 -6.53
CA GLY A 73 -18.52 1.08 -6.64
C GLY A 73 -17.82 1.76 -5.47
N THR A 74 -18.55 1.99 -4.38
CA THR A 74 -18.09 2.73 -3.19
C THR A 74 -16.86 2.12 -2.53
N LEU A 75 -16.71 0.78 -2.52
CA LEU A 75 -15.59 0.10 -1.88
C LEU A 75 -14.23 0.55 -2.44
N VAL A 76 -14.14 0.79 -3.75
CA VAL A 76 -12.90 1.26 -4.39
C VAL A 76 -12.50 2.64 -3.87
N TYR A 77 -13.47 3.54 -3.69
CA TYR A 77 -13.21 4.88 -3.13
C TYR A 77 -12.78 4.81 -1.66
N LEU A 78 -13.37 3.90 -0.87
CA LEU A 78 -12.97 3.69 0.53
C LEU A 78 -11.54 3.16 0.62
N ILE A 79 -11.16 2.22 -0.24
CA ILE A 79 -9.78 1.72 -0.32
C ILE A 79 -8.83 2.84 -0.76
N ALA A 80 -9.20 3.62 -1.77
CA ALA A 80 -8.38 4.76 -2.21
C ALA A 80 -8.17 5.79 -1.09
N PHE A 81 -9.22 6.09 -0.32
CA PHE A 81 -9.13 6.96 0.85
C PHE A 81 -8.22 6.37 1.94
N ALA A 82 -8.32 5.06 2.22
CA ALA A 82 -7.45 4.39 3.18
C ALA A 82 -5.97 4.45 2.75
N VAL A 83 -5.68 4.23 1.46
CA VAL A 83 -4.33 4.35 0.90
C VAL A 83 -3.80 5.77 1.00
N LEU A 84 -4.64 6.79 0.74
CA LEU A 84 -4.29 8.19 0.92
C LEU A 84 -3.91 8.48 2.38
N MET A 85 -4.72 8.04 3.33
CA MET A 85 -4.44 8.23 4.77
C MET A 85 -3.15 7.53 5.19
N ALA A 86 -2.86 6.34 4.64
CA ALA A 86 -1.58 5.66 4.88
C ALA A 86 -0.38 6.46 4.34
N ALA A 87 -0.49 7.05 3.14
CA ALA A 87 0.55 7.90 2.57
C ALA A 87 0.77 9.18 3.42
N VAL A 88 -0.32 9.82 3.87
CA VAL A 88 -0.24 10.97 4.79
C VAL A 88 0.45 10.57 6.09
N GLY A 89 0.09 9.43 6.69
CA GLY A 89 0.76 8.92 7.88
C GLY A 89 2.26 8.71 7.69
N ARG A 90 2.68 8.23 6.51
CA ARG A 90 4.09 8.08 6.16
C ARG A 90 4.81 9.43 6.06
N LEU A 91 4.19 10.43 5.43
CA LEU A 91 4.74 11.79 5.33
C LEU A 91 4.85 12.48 6.70
N LEU A 92 3.83 12.32 7.56
CA LEU A 92 3.85 12.84 8.92
C LEU A 92 4.93 12.17 9.78
N SER A 93 5.15 10.87 9.61
CA SER A 93 6.25 10.17 10.28
C SER A 93 7.59 10.75 9.85
N MET A 94 7.83 10.87 8.54
CA MET A 94 9.08 11.43 8.00
C MET A 94 9.34 12.87 8.46
N SER A 95 8.29 13.69 8.61
CA SER A 95 8.45 15.06 9.10
C SER A 95 8.74 15.18 10.60
N LYS A 96 8.41 14.15 11.39
CA LYS A 96 8.59 14.12 12.85
C LYS A 96 9.84 13.39 13.30
N VAL A 97 10.12 12.22 12.72
CA VAL A 97 11.23 11.35 13.14
C VAL A 97 12.36 11.27 12.11
N GLY A 98 12.24 11.98 10.98
CA GLY A 98 13.25 11.97 9.92
C GLY A 98 13.08 10.82 8.93
N LEU A 99 14.00 10.75 7.97
CA LEU A 99 14.02 9.70 6.96
C LEU A 99 14.60 8.40 7.55
N PRO A 100 14.11 7.22 7.13
CA PRO A 100 14.68 5.96 7.59
C PRO A 100 16.13 5.80 7.13
N GLU A 101 17.02 5.40 8.04
CA GLU A 101 18.39 4.98 7.69
C GLU A 101 18.39 3.61 6.99
N PRO A 102 19.25 3.37 5.97
CA PRO A 102 20.22 4.29 5.39
C PRO A 102 19.60 5.29 4.41
N HIS A 103 19.81 6.59 4.66
CA HIS A 103 19.28 7.71 3.88
C HIS A 103 19.62 7.65 2.38
N GLY A 104 20.76 7.07 2.01
CA GLY A 104 21.24 7.01 0.63
C GLY A 104 20.33 6.23 -0.32
N ILE A 105 19.59 5.24 0.18
CA ILE A 105 18.66 4.45 -0.64
C ILE A 105 17.41 5.27 -0.97
N TRP A 106 16.92 6.08 -0.01
CA TRP A 106 15.76 6.96 -0.22
C TRP A 106 16.07 8.14 -1.15
N LEU A 107 17.25 8.74 -1.03
CA LEU A 107 17.71 9.76 -1.97
C LEU A 107 17.93 9.19 -3.39
N ALA A 108 18.40 7.95 -3.52
CA ALA A 108 18.52 7.29 -4.82
C ALA A 108 17.16 7.02 -5.49
N TYR A 109 16.09 6.75 -4.72
CA TYR A 109 14.73 6.64 -5.27
C TYR A 109 14.19 8.00 -5.77
N LEU A 110 14.47 9.09 -5.06
CA LEU A 110 14.07 10.45 -5.47
C LEU A 110 14.89 10.93 -6.69
N ALA A 111 16.19 10.65 -6.73
CA ALA A 111 17.07 11.03 -7.83
C ALA A 111 16.78 10.29 -9.14
N ARG A 112 16.15 9.10 -9.10
CA ARG A 112 15.77 8.33 -10.30
C ARG A 112 14.46 8.79 -10.97
N VAL A 113 13.72 9.73 -10.39
CA VAL A 113 12.45 10.28 -10.94
C VAL A 113 12.66 11.62 -11.66
N THR A 114 13.86 11.89 -12.15
CA THR A 114 14.10 12.94 -13.15
C THR A 114 14.74 12.33 -14.39
N PRO A 115 14.00 12.14 -15.50
CA PRO A 115 14.61 12.02 -16.81
C PRO A 115 14.86 13.43 -17.34
N ALA A 116 16.12 13.86 -17.38
CA ALA A 116 16.75 14.63 -18.46
C ALA A 116 18.08 15.25 -17.97
N SER A 117 19.16 14.65 -18.47
CA SER A 117 20.42 15.22 -19.00
C SER A 117 20.49 16.74 -19.24
N PRO A 118 21.70 17.35 -19.35
CA PRO A 118 22.98 16.76 -19.80
C PRO A 118 24.13 16.75 -18.78
#